data_AF-A0A5C8B0S3-F1
#
_entry.id   AF-A0A5C8B0S3-F1
#
_cell.length_a   1.000
_cell.length_b   1.000
_cell.length_c   1.000
_cell.angle_alpha   90.00
_cell.angle_beta   90.00
_cell.angle_gamma   90.00
#
_symmetry.space_group_name_H-M   'P 1'
#
loop_
_entity.id
_entity.type
_entity.pdbx_description
1 polymer ?
#
loop_
_entity_poly.entity_id
_entity_poly.type
_entity_poly.pdbx_seq_one_letter_code
_entity_poly.pdbx_strand_id
1 'polypeptide(L)' 'MSLIVKPISGMLTKDTDLFGKMDPYVVCKIGNEQKRTKTNKGGGKKPQWMDTLTFMSKGSIMSVSVYDDDFGKD' A
#
# COMPACT_ATOMS: atom_id res chain seq x y z
N MET A 1 20.61 11.79 2.79
CA MET A 1 19.97 10.95 3.82
C MET A 1 18.80 10.25 3.16
N SER A 2 18.68 8.94 3.32
CA SER A 2 17.56 8.16 2.78
C SER A 2 16.56 7.86 3.90
N LEU A 3 15.27 7.83 3.55
CA LEU A 3 14.20 7.37 4.44
C LEU A 3 13.78 5.97 3.99
N ILE A 4 13.85 5.01 4.90
CA ILE A 4 13.42 3.63 4.63
C ILE A 4 12.06 3.41 5.28
N VAL A 5 11.08 2.99 4.47
CA VAL A 5 9.72 2.68 4.91
C VAL A 5 9.44 1.21 4.64
N LYS A 6 8.95 0.50 5.65
CA LYS A 6 8.58 -0.91 5.56
C LYS A 6 7.13 -1.09 6.02
N PRO A 7 6.15 -1.01 5.11
CA PRO A 7 4.77 -1.37 5.45
C PRO A 7 4.74 -2.87 5.82
N ILE A 8 4.27 -3.20 7.02
CA ILE A 8 4.28 -4.58 7.53
C ILE A 8 2.89 -5.22 7.42
N SER A 9 1.86 -4.55 7.90
CA SER A 9 0.49 -5.06 7.88
C SER A 9 -0.55 -3.96 8.01
N GLY A 10 -1.80 -4.29 7.72
CA GLY A 10 -2.96 -3.41 7.89
C GLY A 10 -4.14 -4.12 8.56
N MET A 11 -5.02 -3.35 9.16
CA MET A 11 -6.35 -3.80 9.61
C MET A 11 -7.39 -2.89 8.95
N LEU A 12 -8.01 -3.38 7.88
CA LEU A 12 -8.97 -2.62 7.07
C LEU A 12 -10.39 -2.87 7.59
N THR A 13 -11.17 -1.79 7.72
CA THR A 13 -12.55 -1.84 8.21
C THR A 13 -13.59 -1.90 7.09
N LYS A 14 -13.22 -1.46 5.88
CA LYS A 14 -14.08 -1.52 4.70
C LYS A 14 -13.93 -2.89 4.03
N ASP A 15 -15.07 -3.53 3.75
CA ASP A 15 -15.15 -4.56 2.71
C ASP A 15 -15.53 -3.84 1.42
N THR A 16 -14.61 -3.75 0.47
CA THR A 16 -14.93 -3.26 -0.88
C THR A 16 -15.54 -4.37 -1.75
N ASP A 17 -15.42 -5.63 -1.35
CA ASP A 17 -15.95 -6.78 -2.08
C ASP A 17 -17.23 -7.37 -1.48
N LEU A 18 -18.28 -7.42 -2.30
CA LEU A 18 -19.48 -8.25 -2.06
C LEU A 18 -19.27 -9.71 -2.49
N PHE A 19 -18.31 -9.97 -3.38
CA PHE A 19 -17.92 -11.30 -3.88
C PHE A 19 -16.42 -11.30 -4.21
N GLY A 20 -15.59 -11.84 -3.31
CA GLY A 20 -14.13 -11.87 -3.48
C GLY A 20 -13.39 -11.61 -2.17
N LYS A 21 -12.06 -11.68 -2.21
CA LYS A 21 -11.19 -11.11 -1.18
C LYS A 21 -10.35 -10.03 -1.85
N MET A 22 -10.26 -8.88 -1.21
CA MET A 22 -9.36 -7.80 -1.62
C MET A 22 -7.92 -8.29 -1.79
N ASP A 23 -7.26 -7.70 -2.77
CA ASP A 23 -5.85 -7.78 -3.13
C ASP A 23 -5.13 -6.46 -2.77
N PRO A 24 -4.92 -6.13 -1.48
CA PRO A 24 -4.47 -4.79 -1.11
C PRO A 24 -2.97 -4.54 -1.31
N TYR A 25 -2.63 -3.30 -1.68
CA TYR A 25 -1.27 -2.75 -1.74
C TYR A 25 -1.20 -1.36 -1.10
N VAL A 26 0.00 -0.97 -0.63
CA VAL A 26 0.26 0.34 -0.03
C VAL A 26 1.00 1.22 -1.02
N VAL A 27 0.56 2.46 -1.15
CA VAL A 27 1.26 3.54 -1.86
C VAL A 27 1.75 4.55 -0.84
N CYS A 28 3.05 4.84 -0.88
CA CYS A 28 3.70 5.88 -0.09
C CYS A 28 4.21 6.98 -1.02
N LYS A 29 3.87 8.23 -0.73
CA LYS A 29 4.30 9.42 -1.49
C LYS A 29 4.97 10.43 -0.56
N ILE A 30 6.11 10.96 -0.98
CA ILE A 30 6.88 11.98 -0.25
C ILE A 30 7.50 12.99 -1.23
N GLY A 31 7.01 14.23 -1.21
CA GLY A 31 7.33 15.21 -2.24
C GLY A 31 6.95 14.70 -3.63
N ASN A 32 7.96 14.55 -4.50
CA ASN A 32 7.79 14.07 -5.89
C ASN A 32 8.00 12.56 -6.07
N GLU A 33 8.44 11.85 -5.03
CA GLU A 33 8.60 10.40 -5.10
C GLU A 33 7.33 9.68 -4.66
N GLN A 34 6.90 8.72 -5.45
CA GLN A 34 5.82 7.80 -5.12
C GLN A 34 6.30 6.37 -5.35
N LYS A 35 6.12 5.51 -4.35
CA LYS A 35 6.47 4.08 -4.42
C LYS A 35 5.34 3.25 -3.85
N ARG A 36 5.17 2.03 -4.35
CA ARG A 36 4.14 1.10 -3.88
C ARG A 36 4.73 -0.24 -3.48
N THR A 37 4.08 -0.94 -2.55
CA THR A 37 4.38 -2.32 -2.21
C THR A 37 3.93 -3.26 -3.32
N LYS A 38 4.35 -4.53 -3.23
CA LYS A 38 3.65 -5.58 -3.96
C LYS A 38 2.21 -5.71 -3.43
N THR A 39 1.35 -6.20 -4.30
CA THR A 39 -0.01 -6.58 -4.00
C THR A 39 -0.03 -7.83 -3.11
N ASN A 40 -0.75 -7.78 -2.00
CA ASN A 40 -1.03 -8.98 -1.21
C ASN A 40 -2.33 -9.62 -1.70
N LYS A 41 -2.19 -10.58 -2.60
CA LYS A 41 -3.34 -11.28 -3.18
C LYS A 41 -4.12 -12.08 -2.13
N GLY A 42 -5.42 -11.85 -2.04
CA GLY A 42 -6.31 -12.46 -1.06
C GLY A 42 -6.06 -12.02 0.37
N GLY A 43 -5.34 -10.90 0.57
CA GLY A 43 -5.02 -10.35 1.89
C GLY A 43 -6.25 -9.87 2.66
N GLY A 44 -7.33 -9.53 1.95
CA GLY A 44 -8.59 -9.10 2.54
C GLY A 44 -8.40 -7.96 3.55
N LYS A 45 -9.05 -8.04 4.70
CA LYS A 45 -8.98 -7.01 5.75
C LYS A 45 -7.70 -7.04 6.59
N LYS A 46 -6.86 -8.08 6.47
CA LYS A 46 -5.65 -8.25 7.28
C LYS A 46 -4.42 -8.48 6.41
N PRO A 47 -4.10 -7.56 5.49
CA PRO A 47 -2.96 -7.76 4.63
C PRO A 47 -1.64 -7.61 5.36
N GLN A 48 -0.65 -8.28 4.79
CA GLN A 48 0.75 -8.26 5.17
C GLN A 48 1.63 -7.96 3.96
N TRP A 49 2.66 -7.13 4.14
CA TRP A 49 3.63 -6.79 3.10
C TRP A 49 5.05 -6.98 3.66
N MET A 50 6.00 -7.25 2.77
CA MET A 50 7.42 -7.45 3.14
C MET A 50 8.35 -6.47 2.40
N ASP A 51 7.76 -5.52 1.67
CA ASP A 51 8.47 -4.59 0.83
C ASP A 51 9.25 -3.56 1.65
N THR A 52 10.40 -3.17 1.11
CA THR A 52 11.22 -2.07 1.63
C THR A 52 11.24 -0.95 0.61
N LEU A 53 10.62 0.18 0.95
CA LEU A 53 10.53 1.36 0.11
C LEU A 53 11.56 2.40 0.59
N THR A 54 12.60 2.64 -0.20
CA THR A 54 13.64 3.63 0.10
C THR A 54 13.37 4.92 -0.63
N PHE A 55 13.25 6.04 0.07
CA PHE A 55 13.01 7.38 -0.50
C PHE A 55 14.24 8.26 -0.34
N MET A 56 14.52 9.09 -1.35
CA MET A 56 15.63 10.07 -1.34
C MET A 56 15.13 11.52 -1.29
N SER A 57 13.81 11.71 -1.35
CA SER A 57 13.12 12.99 -1.31
C SER A 57 13.39 13.77 -0.01
N LYS A 58 13.48 15.10 -0.14
CA LYS A 58 13.56 16.06 0.98
C LYS A 58 12.18 16.50 1.47
N GLY A 59 11.11 15.87 1.00
CA GLY A 59 9.75 16.19 1.45
C GLY A 59 9.59 15.95 2.96
N SER A 60 8.81 16.80 3.63
CA SER A 60 8.56 16.70 5.07
C SER A 60 7.31 15.89 5.42
N ILE A 61 6.40 15.71 4.46
CA ILE A 61 5.12 15.01 4.65
C ILE A 61 5.10 13.75 3.79
N MET A 62 4.76 12.63 4.42
CA MET A 62 4.50 11.37 3.75
C MET A 62 2.99 11.09 3.74
N SER A 63 2.43 10.90 2.55
CA SER A 63 1.08 10.39 2.38
C SER A 63 1.14 8.87 2.20
N VAL A 64 0.29 8.16 2.94
CA VAL A 64 0.15 6.71 2.86
C VAL A 64 -1.29 6.38 2.49
N SER A 65 -1.48 5.49 1.52
CA SER A 65 -2.81 5.09 1.04
C SER A 65 -2.81 3.60 0.72
N VAL A 66 -3.93 2.94 1.00
CA VAL A 66 -4.13 1.51 0.71
C VAL A 66 -5.17 1.40 -0.39
N TYR A 67 -4.86 0.59 -1.39
CA TYR A 67 -5.70 0.35 -2.56
C TYR A 67 -5.88 -1.14 -2.76
N ASP A 68 -6.89 -1.51 -3.53
CA ASP A 68 -7.20 -2.86 -3.96
C ASP A 68 -6.72 -3.05 -5.42
N ASP A 69 -6.11 -4.18 -5.76
CA ASP A 69 -5.53 -4.46 -7.09
C ASP A 69 -6.43 -5.37 -7.92
N ASP A 70 -7.72 -5.03 -8.01
CA ASP A 70 -8.68 -5.74 -8.86
C ASP A 70 -8.64 -5.18 -10.29
N PHE A 71 -7.98 -5.92 -11.18
CA PHE A 71 -7.95 -5.64 -12.61
C PHE A 71 -9.28 -6.08 -13.25
N GLY A 72 -10.21 -5.15 -13.48
CA GLY A 72 -11.42 -5.42 -14.28
C GLY A 72 -12.77 -4.97 -13.74
N LYS A 73 -12.82 -3.99 -12.83
CA LYS A 73 -14.06 -3.25 -12.51
C LYS A 73 -13.82 -1.74 -12.52
N ASP A 74 -13.45 -1.22 -13.69
CA ASP A 74 -13.75 0.16 -14.10
C ASP A 74 -14.78 0.10 -15.24
#